data_AF-J0DDM2-F1
#
_entry.id   AF-J0DDM2-F1
#
_cell.length_a   1.000
_cell.length_b   1.000
_cell.length_c   1.000
_cell.angle_alpha   90.00
_cell.angle_beta   90.00
_cell.angle_gamma   90.00
#
_symmetry.space_group_name_H-M   'P 1'
#
loop_
_entity.id
_entity.type
_entity.pdbx_description
1 polymer ?
#
loop_
_entity_poly.entity_id
_entity_poly.type
_entity_poly.pdbx_seq_one_letter_code
_entity_poly.pdbx_strand_id
1 'polypeptide(L)'
;TGFRLFMLGEVDYAANEPQAAMEHYRQGIEMIVAQEDITQPVPPRFIEHMDPGCLIWLVWQNMAAFFRDAGVDVTPRNSPKAYEFVAAFKPGPKPNVAHRAPFAKYGAGGLYIYKAMQVSALATLGLLAWDGGDRATAAKRYKQAME
;
A
#
# COMPACT_ATOMS: atom_id res chain seq x y z
N THR A 1 14.18 8.84 -6.51
CA THR A 1 13.98 7.40 -6.33
C THR A 1 12.96 7.19 -5.24
N GLY A 2 12.21 6.10 -5.31
CA GLY A 2 11.33 5.64 -4.26
C GLY A 2 12.05 5.45 -2.94
N PHE A 3 13.30 4.97 -2.99
CA PHE A 3 14.11 4.80 -1.78
C PHE A 3 14.29 6.10 -1.01
N ARG A 4 14.57 7.21 -1.70
CA ARG A 4 14.70 8.53 -1.05
C ARG A 4 13.39 8.96 -0.41
N LEU A 5 12.26 8.75 -1.09
CA LEU A 5 10.93 9.09 -0.56
C LEU A 5 10.58 8.22 0.64
N PHE A 6 10.91 6.93 0.59
CA PHE A 6 10.79 6.03 1.73
C PHE A 6 11.57 6.54 2.95
N MET A 7 12.86 6.86 2.78
CA MET A 7 13.68 7.40 3.87
C MET A 7 13.14 8.72 4.44
N LEU A 8 12.59 9.60 3.60
CA LEU A 8 11.91 10.81 4.08
C LEU A 8 10.66 10.48 4.89
N GLY A 9 9.89 9.47 4.46
CA GLY A 9 8.73 8.99 5.23
C GLY A 9 9.13 8.41 6.60
N GLU A 10 10.24 7.68 6.67
CA GLU A 10 10.77 7.16 7.94
C GLU A 10 11.23 8.30 8.88
N VAL A 11 11.83 9.38 8.33
CA VAL A 11 12.19 10.58 9.09
C VAL A 11 10.94 11.27 9.65
N ASP A 12 9.92 11.47 8.84
CA ASP A 12 8.67 12.09 9.28
C ASP A 12 7.96 11.23 10.34
N TYR A 13 7.99 9.90 10.18
CA TYR A 13 7.44 8.98 11.17
C TYR A 13 8.19 9.11 12.51
N ALA A 14 9.53 9.12 12.49
CA ALA A 14 10.35 9.33 13.68
C ALA A 14 10.15 10.72 14.32
N ALA A 15 9.77 11.72 13.52
CA ALA A 15 9.41 13.06 13.98
C ALA A 15 7.96 13.18 14.51
N ASN A 16 7.20 12.07 14.55
CA ASN A 16 5.79 12.03 14.94
C ASN A 16 4.88 12.87 14.01
N GLU A 17 5.21 12.89 12.71
CA GLU A 17 4.47 13.57 11.65
C GLU A 17 3.82 12.56 10.67
N PRO A 18 2.78 11.82 11.12
CA PRO A 18 2.26 10.65 10.39
C PRO A 18 1.64 11.00 9.03
N GLN A 19 1.11 12.21 8.88
CA GLN A 19 0.51 12.65 7.61
C GLN A 19 1.58 12.91 6.53
N ALA A 20 2.70 13.51 6.93
CA ALA A 20 3.83 13.74 6.04
C ALA A 20 4.49 12.40 5.65
N ALA A 21 4.68 11.51 6.63
CA ALA A 21 5.19 10.16 6.38
C ALA A 21 4.32 9.38 5.39
N MET A 22 3.00 9.41 5.57
CA MET A 22 2.04 8.76 4.68
C MET A 22 2.12 9.30 3.25
N GLU A 23 2.24 10.62 3.08
CA GLU A 23 2.37 11.25 1.76
C GLU A 23 3.67 10.83 1.08
N HIS A 24 4.79 10.80 1.81
CA HIS A 24 6.07 10.32 1.27
C HIS A 24 6.04 8.85 0.89
N TYR A 25 5.38 7.97 1.66
CA TYR A 25 5.20 6.58 1.26
C TYR A 25 4.37 6.44 -0.02
N ARG A 26 3.25 7.16 -0.12
CA ARG A 26 2.40 7.18 -1.32
C ARG A 26 3.20 7.59 -2.56
N GLN A 27 3.93 8.70 -2.47
CA GLN A 27 4.80 9.18 -3.55
C GLN A 27 5.92 8.19 -3.86
N GLY A 28 6.48 7.53 -2.84
CA GLY A 28 7.51 6.50 -2.98
C GLY A 28 7.02 5.33 -3.82
N ILE A 29 5.83 4.80 -3.51
CA ILE A 29 5.21 3.72 -4.28
C ILE A 29 4.97 4.13 -5.73
N GLU A 30 4.41 5.33 -5.96
CA GLU A 30 4.17 5.84 -7.32
C GLU A 30 5.47 5.97 -8.13
N MET A 31 6.53 6.48 -7.50
CA MET A 31 7.86 6.59 -8.11
C MET A 31 8.44 5.22 -8.49
N ILE A 32 8.37 4.24 -7.57
CA ILE A 32 8.89 2.88 -7.80
C ILE A 32 8.15 2.24 -8.96
N VAL A 33 6.82 2.31 -8.95
CA VAL A 33 5.96 1.74 -9.98
C VAL A 33 6.19 2.39 -11.35
N ALA A 34 6.51 3.69 -11.38
CA ALA A 34 6.73 4.42 -12.62
C ALA A 34 8.13 4.26 -13.21
N GLN A 35 9.17 4.13 -12.38
CA GLN A 35 10.57 4.35 -12.81
C GLN A 35 11.57 3.28 -12.35
N GLU A 36 11.18 2.34 -11.49
CA GLU A 36 12.11 1.37 -10.88
C GLU A 36 11.68 -0.08 -11.15
N ASP A 37 12.54 -1.04 -10.80
CA ASP A 37 12.20 -2.46 -10.93
C ASP A 37 11.26 -2.90 -9.80
N ILE A 38 10.04 -3.27 -10.17
CA ILE A 38 8.99 -3.73 -9.25
C ILE A 38 8.97 -5.25 -9.05
N THR A 39 9.82 -6.01 -9.76
CA THR A 39 9.89 -7.48 -9.63
C THR A 39 10.73 -7.96 -8.44
N GLN A 40 11.11 -7.01 -7.61
CA GLN A 40 11.64 -7.18 -6.27
C GLN A 40 10.86 -8.25 -5.49
N PRO A 41 11.53 -9.26 -4.90
CA PRO A 41 10.87 -10.27 -4.10
C PRO A 41 10.00 -9.68 -2.98
N VAL A 42 8.92 -10.39 -2.67
CA VAL A 42 8.17 -10.16 -1.44
C VAL A 42 8.91 -10.85 -0.30
N PRO A 43 9.39 -10.13 0.73
CA PRO A 43 10.16 -10.72 1.82
C PRO A 43 9.31 -11.75 2.59
N PRO A 44 9.86 -12.93 2.91
CA PRO A 44 9.10 -14.04 3.50
C PRO A 44 8.66 -13.81 4.96
N ARG A 45 9.31 -12.91 5.71
CA ARG A 45 8.90 -12.36 7.02
C ARG A 45 9.92 -11.32 7.48
N PHE A 46 9.50 -10.44 8.40
CA PHE A 46 10.26 -9.40 9.11
C PHE A 46 11.63 -9.08 8.51
N ILE A 47 11.70 -7.97 7.79
CA ILE A 47 12.97 -7.44 7.31
C ILE A 47 13.77 -6.98 8.53
N GLU A 48 14.72 -7.79 9.01
CA GLU A 48 15.67 -7.37 10.05
C GLU A 48 16.66 -6.32 9.52
N HIS A 49 16.91 -6.32 8.20
CA HIS A 49 17.76 -5.36 7.50
C HIS A 49 17.15 -4.96 6.17
N MET A 50 16.94 -3.66 5.96
CA MET A 50 16.36 -3.08 4.75
C MET A 50 17.07 -3.61 3.49
N ASP A 51 16.45 -4.58 2.82
CA ASP A 51 16.96 -5.12 1.55
C ASP A 51 16.47 -4.21 0.41
N PRO A 52 17.37 -3.54 -0.33
CA PRO A 52 17.01 -2.77 -1.52
C PRO A 52 16.22 -3.58 -2.56
N GLY A 53 16.36 -4.91 -2.54
CA GLY A 53 15.61 -5.86 -3.37
C GLY A 53 14.16 -6.08 -2.95
N CYS A 54 13.64 -5.45 -1.90
CA CYS A 54 12.25 -5.60 -1.42
C CYS A 54 11.51 -4.26 -1.24
N LEU A 55 12.05 -3.17 -1.80
CA LEU A 55 11.62 -1.80 -1.54
C LEU A 55 10.12 -1.57 -1.79
N ILE A 56 9.56 -1.97 -2.94
CA ILE A 56 8.14 -1.74 -3.25
C ILE A 56 7.22 -2.31 -2.17
N TRP A 57 7.56 -3.49 -1.66
CA TRP A 57 6.78 -4.16 -0.64
C TRP A 57 6.96 -3.50 0.73
N LEU A 58 8.18 -3.08 1.07
CA LEU A 58 8.47 -2.38 2.32
C LEU A 58 7.70 -1.06 2.42
N VAL A 59 7.77 -0.21 1.38
CA VAL A 59 7.03 1.06 1.38
C VAL A 59 5.52 0.82 1.46
N TRP A 60 5.01 -0.18 0.72
CA TRP A 60 3.60 -0.54 0.76
C TRP A 60 3.14 -1.02 2.14
N GLN A 61 3.91 -1.88 2.80
CA GLN A 61 3.56 -2.36 4.14
C GLN A 61 3.53 -1.24 5.16
N ASN A 62 4.53 -0.35 5.17
CA ASN A 62 4.58 0.76 6.11
C ASN A 62 3.38 1.71 5.91
N MET A 63 3.07 2.05 4.65
CA MET A 63 1.88 2.82 4.31
C MET A 63 0.59 2.14 4.79
N ALA A 64 0.44 0.83 4.54
CA ALA A 64 -0.74 0.08 4.94
C ALA A 64 -0.87 -0.08 6.47
N ALA A 65 0.26 -0.13 7.20
CA ALA A 65 0.29 -0.28 8.65
C ALA A 65 -0.22 0.97 9.38
N PHE A 66 -0.01 2.16 8.82
CA PHE A 66 -0.51 3.42 9.39
C PHE A 66 -2.03 3.46 9.53
N PHE A 67 -2.77 2.79 8.64
CA PHE A 67 -4.22 2.66 8.76
C PHE A 67 -4.67 1.72 9.89
N ARG A 68 -3.74 1.01 10.54
CA ARG A 68 -4.02 0.02 11.59
C ARG A 68 -3.40 0.40 12.94
N ASP A 69 -2.47 1.34 12.93
CA ASP A 69 -1.75 1.76 14.14
C ASP A 69 -2.62 2.76 14.91
N ALA A 70 -3.09 2.36 16.09
CA ALA A 70 -3.90 3.21 16.96
C ALA A 70 -3.14 4.43 17.49
N GLY A 71 -1.80 4.41 17.49
CA GLY A 71 -0.96 5.56 17.82
C GLY A 71 -0.82 6.57 16.68
N VAL A 72 -1.20 6.18 15.46
CA VAL A 72 -1.14 7.00 14.25
C VAL A 72 -2.58 7.32 13.87
N ASP A 73 -3.06 8.53 14.18
CA ASP A 73 -4.41 8.99 13.85
C ASP A 73 -4.57 9.23 12.34
N VAL A 74 -4.42 8.18 11.53
CA VAL A 74 -4.60 8.21 10.07
C VAL A 74 -5.91 7.51 9.74
N THR A 75 -6.86 8.31 9.26
CA THR A 75 -8.23 7.90 8.96
C THR A 75 -8.60 8.35 7.55
N PRO A 76 -9.66 7.80 6.94
CA PRO A 76 -10.19 8.31 5.68
C PRO A 76 -10.56 9.80 5.73
N ARG A 77 -10.81 10.35 6.94
CA ARG A 77 -11.20 11.75 7.14
C ARG A 77 -10.02 12.72 7.08
N ASN A 78 -8.88 12.35 7.67
CA ASN A 78 -7.70 13.23 7.76
C ASN A 78 -6.60 12.87 6.74
N SER A 79 -6.66 11.69 6.12
CA SER A 79 -5.75 11.24 5.06
C SER A 79 -6.50 10.77 3.80
N PRO A 80 -7.40 11.59 3.21
CA PRO A 80 -8.28 11.14 2.12
C PRO A 80 -7.51 10.66 0.89
N LYS A 81 -6.41 11.31 0.53
CA LYS A 81 -5.57 10.90 -0.61
C LYS A 81 -4.92 9.52 -0.43
N ALA A 82 -4.44 9.23 0.78
CA ALA A 82 -3.86 7.93 1.09
C ALA A 82 -4.94 6.83 1.02
N TYR A 83 -6.14 7.13 1.54
CA TYR A 83 -7.27 6.23 1.45
C TYR A 83 -7.71 5.99 -0.01
N GLU A 84 -7.82 7.05 -0.81
CA GLU A 84 -8.12 6.97 -2.25
C GLU A 84 -7.08 6.13 -2.99
N PHE A 85 -5.80 6.31 -2.66
CA PHE A 85 -4.70 5.54 -3.23
C PHE A 85 -4.85 4.04 -2.94
N VAL A 86 -5.09 3.64 -1.69
CA VAL A 86 -5.34 2.22 -1.35
C VAL A 86 -6.60 1.71 -2.05
N ALA A 87 -7.67 2.53 -2.10
CA ALA A 87 -8.90 2.19 -2.77
C ALA A 87 -8.74 1.99 -4.29
N ALA A 88 -7.75 2.62 -4.92
CA ALA A 88 -7.46 2.49 -6.35
C ALA A 88 -7.01 1.07 -6.76
N PHE A 89 -6.55 0.25 -5.81
CA PHE A 89 -6.14 -1.13 -6.04
C PHE A 89 -7.30 -2.15 -5.96
N LYS A 90 -8.51 -1.72 -5.57
CA LYS A 90 -9.68 -2.62 -5.55
C LYS A 90 -9.94 -3.20 -6.95
N PRO A 91 -10.20 -4.52 -7.06
CA PRO A 91 -10.69 -5.08 -8.30
C PRO A 91 -12.07 -4.51 -8.63
N GLY A 92 -12.29 -4.18 -9.90
CA GLY A 92 -13.54 -3.63 -10.39
C GLY A 92 -13.82 -4.11 -11.82
N PRO A 93 -15.08 -3.97 -12.29
CA PRO A 93 -15.47 -4.39 -13.64
C PRO A 93 -14.69 -3.66 -14.73
N LYS A 94 -14.16 -2.46 -14.41
CA LYS A 94 -13.10 -1.81 -15.17
C LYS A 94 -11.84 -1.88 -14.31
N PRO A 95 -10.86 -2.72 -14.65
CA PRO A 95 -9.58 -2.72 -13.97
C PRO A 95 -9.02 -1.30 -13.99
N ASN A 96 -8.41 -0.86 -12.90
CA ASN A 96 -7.69 0.41 -12.92
C ASN A 96 -6.45 0.25 -13.81
N VAL A 97 -6.63 0.46 -15.12
CA VAL A 97 -5.61 0.22 -16.14
C VAL A 97 -4.36 1.02 -15.84
N ALA A 98 -4.50 2.24 -15.31
CA ALA A 98 -3.38 3.10 -14.93
C ALA A 98 -2.50 2.45 -13.85
N HIS A 99 -3.10 1.78 -12.86
CA HIS A 99 -2.34 1.11 -11.81
C HIS A 99 -1.90 -0.31 -12.19
N ARG A 100 -2.59 -0.99 -13.12
CA ARG A 100 -2.22 -2.35 -13.55
C ARG A 100 -1.14 -2.35 -14.64
N ALA A 101 -1.19 -1.39 -15.57
CA ALA A 101 -0.32 -1.37 -16.75
C ALA A 101 1.18 -1.32 -16.41
N PRO A 102 1.64 -0.54 -15.41
CA PRO A 102 3.04 -0.57 -14.99
C PRO A 102 3.49 -1.97 -14.56
N PHE A 103 2.63 -2.69 -13.82
CA PHE A 103 2.93 -4.05 -13.37
C PHE A 103 2.93 -5.07 -14.49
N ALA A 104 2.02 -4.92 -15.45
CA ALA A 104 1.92 -5.82 -16.60
C ALA A 104 3.18 -5.80 -17.49
N LYS A 105 3.96 -4.71 -17.51
CA LYS A 105 5.23 -4.61 -18.26
C LYS A 105 6.26 -5.64 -17.81
N TYR A 106 6.17 -6.11 -16.57
CA TYR A 106 7.07 -7.08 -15.97
C TYR A 106 6.50 -8.52 -15.96
N GLY A 107 5.52 -8.78 -16.83
CA GLY A 107 4.95 -10.11 -17.02
C GLY A 107 4.27 -10.68 -15.75
N ALA A 108 4.39 -11.99 -15.57
CA ALA A 108 3.76 -12.70 -14.46
C ALA A 108 4.26 -12.23 -13.08
N GLY A 109 5.56 -11.89 -12.96
CA GLY A 109 6.15 -11.39 -11.72
C GLY A 109 5.54 -10.06 -11.28
N GLY A 110 5.47 -9.08 -12.17
CA GLY A 110 4.82 -7.80 -11.85
C GLY A 110 3.33 -7.96 -11.52
N LEU A 111 2.61 -8.80 -12.28
CA LEU A 111 1.19 -9.07 -12.00
C LEU A 111 0.97 -9.79 -10.66
N TYR A 112 1.91 -10.62 -10.22
CA TYR A 112 1.89 -11.22 -8.88
C TYR A 112 1.99 -10.16 -7.79
N ILE A 113 2.95 -9.23 -7.88
CA ILE A 113 3.10 -8.12 -6.93
C ILE A 113 1.84 -7.25 -6.92
N TYR A 114 1.30 -6.92 -8.10
CA TYR A 114 0.05 -6.17 -8.21
C TYR A 114 -1.07 -6.86 -7.43
N LYS A 115 -1.28 -8.16 -7.65
CA LYS A 115 -2.31 -8.94 -6.94
C LYS A 115 -2.08 -8.95 -5.43
N ALA A 116 -0.84 -9.08 -4.96
CA ALA A 116 -0.50 -8.99 -3.55
C ALA A 116 -0.88 -7.62 -2.93
N MET A 117 -0.63 -6.53 -3.67
CA MET A 117 -1.08 -5.19 -3.28
C MET A 117 -2.62 -5.08 -3.26
N GLN A 118 -3.33 -5.69 -4.23
CA GLN A 118 -4.79 -5.69 -4.22
C GLN A 118 -5.37 -6.41 -2.98
N VAL A 119 -4.81 -7.58 -2.64
CA VAL A 119 -5.26 -8.37 -1.48
C VAL A 119 -5.05 -7.59 -0.19
N SER A 120 -3.85 -7.03 0.00
CA SER A 120 -3.54 -6.26 1.21
C SER A 120 -4.30 -4.93 1.27
N ALA A 121 -4.56 -4.27 0.14
CA ALA A 121 -5.44 -3.10 0.07
C ALA A 121 -6.85 -3.44 0.52
N LEU A 122 -7.42 -4.54 0.02
CA LEU A 122 -8.76 -5.01 0.41
C LEU A 122 -8.82 -5.36 1.90
N ALA A 123 -7.80 -6.03 2.44
CA ALA A 123 -7.72 -6.33 3.86
C ALA A 123 -7.70 -5.04 4.71
N THR A 124 -6.89 -4.05 4.33
CA THR A 124 -6.84 -2.75 5.01
C THR A 124 -8.18 -2.01 4.94
N LEU A 125 -8.82 -1.95 3.77
CA LEU A 125 -10.13 -1.32 3.61
C LEU A 125 -11.24 -2.07 4.37
N GLY A 126 -11.13 -3.39 4.47
CA GLY A 126 -12.04 -4.22 5.27
C GLY A 126 -11.90 -3.94 6.76
N LEU A 127 -10.68 -3.77 7.25
CA LEU A 127 -10.40 -3.39 8.63
C LEU A 127 -10.95 -1.99 8.94
N LEU A 128 -10.66 -0.99 8.09
CA LEU A 128 -11.20 0.37 8.28
C LEU A 128 -12.73 0.40 8.32
N ALA A 129 -13.39 -0.39 7.47
CA ALA A 129 -14.85 -0.52 7.50
C ALA A 129 -15.33 -1.21 8.78
N TRP A 130 -14.60 -2.21 9.26
CA TRP A 130 -14.89 -2.90 10.52
C TRP A 130 -14.79 -1.94 11.71
N ASP A 131 -13.74 -1.14 11.79
CA ASP A 131 -13.52 -0.18 12.87
C ASP A 131 -14.56 0.95 12.85
N GLY A 132 -15.00 1.36 11.66
CA GLY A 132 -16.12 2.29 11.47
C GLY A 132 -17.51 1.69 11.72
N GLY A 133 -17.61 0.41 12.11
CA GLY A 133 -18.88 -0.28 12.38
C GLY A 133 -19.64 -0.77 11.15
N ASP A 134 -19.13 -0.56 9.94
CA ASP A 134 -19.71 -1.06 8.69
C ASP A 134 -19.30 -2.52 8.44
N ARG A 135 -19.97 -3.42 9.15
CA ARG A 135 -19.74 -4.88 9.06
C ARG A 135 -20.01 -5.43 7.65
N ALA A 136 -20.97 -4.87 6.93
CA ALA A 136 -21.34 -5.34 5.59
C ALA A 136 -20.23 -5.04 4.58
N THR A 137 -19.70 -3.82 4.59
CA THR A 137 -18.55 -3.46 3.76
C THR A 137 -17.32 -4.27 4.17
N ALA A 138 -17.03 -4.42 5.47
CA ALA A 138 -15.90 -5.21 5.94
C ALA A 138 -15.93 -6.64 5.40
N ALA A 139 -17.04 -7.36 5.56
CA ALA A 139 -17.22 -8.73 5.07
C ALA A 139 -17.05 -8.80 3.55
N LYS A 140 -17.59 -7.83 2.80
CA LYS A 140 -17.42 -7.75 1.34
C LYS A 140 -15.94 -7.62 0.97
N ARG A 141 -15.17 -6.76 1.64
CA ARG A 141 -13.74 -6.55 1.33
C ARG A 141 -12.91 -7.78 1.64
N TYR A 142 -13.13 -8.42 2.78
CA TYR A 142 -12.42 -9.66 3.12
C TYR A 142 -12.73 -10.79 2.14
N LYS A 143 -13.98 -10.93 1.70
CA LYS A 143 -14.33 -11.91 0.65
C LYS A 143 -13.56 -11.63 -0.64
N GLN A 144 -13.54 -10.38 -1.11
CA GLN A 144 -12.81 -9.99 -2.32
C GLN A 144 -11.29 -10.23 -2.20
N ALA A 145 -10.72 -10.20 -0.98
CA ALA A 145 -9.30 -10.44 -0.77
C ALA A 145 -8.90 -11.93 -0.88
N MET A 146 -9.86 -12.84 -0.76
CA MET A 146 -9.66 -14.29 -0.88
C MET A 146 -9.91 -14.84 -2.29
N GLU A 147 -10.49 -14.03 -3.17
CA GLU A 147 -10.70 -14.30 -4.61
C GLU A 147 -9.49 -13.84 -5.44
#